data_AF-A0A239NIK1-F1
#
_entry.id   AF-A0A239NIK1-F1
#
_cell.length_a   1.000
_cell.length_b   1.000
_cell.length_c   1.000
_cell.angle_alpha   90.00
_cell.angle_beta   90.00
_cell.angle_gamma   90.00
#
_symmetry.space_group_name_H-M   'P 1'
#
loop_
_entity.id
_entity.type
_entity.pdbx_description
1 polymer ?
#
loop_
_entity_poly.entity_id
_entity_poly.type
_entity_poly.pdbx_seq_one_letter_code
_entity_poly.pdbx_strand_id
1 'polypeptide(L)'
;PGASNAGIIPADITSAGRIGLVSKSGTLTYQLMYELRDIGFSTAVGIGGDPVIGTTHIDALQAFQDDPGTDAIVMIGEIGGDAEERAAAYIEQHVTKPVVAYVAGFTAPEGKTMGHAGAIVSGSAGTAQGKKEALEKVGVRVGRTPSETARLMRSALAQLGIEAETGAGTGAETGAGADAGKASLAAVASGEAP
;
A
#
# COMPACT_ATOMS: atom_id res chain seq x y z
N PRO A 1 11.54 -3.34 -5.12
CA PRO A 1 12.43 -2.91 -4.02
C PRO A 1 13.76 -3.65 -4.09
N GLY A 2 14.86 -2.98 -3.77
CA GLY A 2 16.22 -3.53 -3.89
C GLY A 2 16.78 -3.61 -5.32
N ALA A 3 15.93 -3.77 -6.35
CA ALA A 3 16.38 -3.92 -7.74
C ALA A 3 16.28 -2.61 -8.57
N SER A 4 15.15 -1.90 -8.48
CA SER A 4 14.90 -0.66 -9.22
C SER A 4 13.92 0.22 -8.45
N ASN A 5 14.06 1.54 -8.62
CA ASN A 5 13.14 2.55 -8.12
C ASN A 5 12.91 3.59 -9.22
N ALA A 6 11.70 3.61 -9.78
CA ALA A 6 11.27 4.57 -10.78
C ALA A 6 10.11 5.39 -10.21
N GLY A 7 10.28 6.71 -10.15
CA GLY A 7 9.32 7.63 -9.54
C GLY A 7 9.93 8.42 -8.38
N ILE A 8 9.08 8.88 -7.46
CA ILE A 8 9.49 9.72 -6.31
C ILE A 8 9.38 8.98 -4.97
N ILE A 9 9.39 7.65 -4.99
CA ILE A 9 9.32 6.82 -3.77
C ILE A 9 10.64 6.99 -3.00
N PRO A 10 10.62 7.38 -1.70
CA PRO A 10 11.84 7.45 -0.91
C PRO A 10 12.55 6.09 -0.85
N ALA A 11 13.85 6.06 -1.11
CA ALA A 11 14.60 4.81 -1.25
C ALA A 11 14.72 4.01 0.04
N ASP A 12 14.55 4.66 1.20
CA ASP A 12 14.71 4.12 2.54
C ASP A 12 13.38 3.85 3.28
N ILE A 13 12.23 4.04 2.62
CA ILE A 13 10.91 3.88 3.26
C ILE A 13 10.62 2.42 3.67
N THR A 14 11.16 1.45 2.93
CA THR A 14 10.91 0.02 3.13
C THR A 14 12.05 -0.82 2.55
N SER A 15 12.15 -2.08 2.97
CA SER A 15 13.11 -3.06 2.46
C SER A 15 12.51 -4.00 1.41
N ALA A 16 13.35 -4.83 0.80
CA ALA A 16 12.88 -5.99 0.06
C ALA A 16 12.16 -6.96 1.01
N GLY A 17 11.13 -7.62 0.51
CA GLY A 17 10.26 -8.52 1.24
C GLY A 17 9.33 -9.29 0.31
N ARG A 18 8.19 -9.77 0.83
CA ARG A 18 7.34 -10.76 0.16
C ARG A 18 5.96 -10.23 -0.27
N ILE A 19 5.71 -8.93 -0.12
CA ILE A 19 4.41 -8.30 -0.41
C ILE A 19 4.44 -7.60 -1.78
N GLY A 20 3.48 -7.93 -2.65
CA GLY A 20 3.16 -7.13 -3.83
C GLY A 20 2.14 -6.04 -3.48
N LEU A 21 2.36 -4.80 -3.93
CA LEU A 21 1.44 -3.68 -3.68
C LEU A 21 1.06 -2.97 -4.98
N VAL A 22 -0.24 -2.80 -5.21
CA VAL A 22 -0.78 -1.95 -6.28
C VAL A 22 -1.73 -0.90 -5.71
N SER A 23 -1.60 0.35 -6.16
CA SER A 23 -2.39 1.46 -5.63
C SER A 23 -2.69 2.53 -6.67
N LYS A 24 -3.91 3.07 -6.64
CA LYS A 24 -4.25 4.30 -7.39
C LYS A 24 -3.67 5.57 -6.77
N SER A 25 -3.42 5.58 -5.46
CA SER A 25 -2.97 6.76 -4.72
C SER A 25 -1.50 6.65 -4.30
N GLY A 26 -0.68 7.63 -4.71
CA GLY A 26 0.74 7.68 -4.35
C GLY A 26 0.98 7.87 -2.85
N THR A 27 0.16 8.69 -2.17
CA THR A 27 0.30 8.91 -0.72
C THR A 27 -0.06 7.67 0.08
N LEU A 28 -1.13 6.97 -0.31
CA LEU A 28 -1.52 5.70 0.33
C LEU A 28 -0.52 4.59 0.04
N THR A 29 0.15 4.60 -1.12
CA THR A 29 1.29 3.72 -1.38
C THR A 29 2.36 3.90 -0.32
N TYR A 30 2.83 5.13 -0.07
CA TYR A 30 3.87 5.39 0.93
C TYR A 30 3.43 5.01 2.33
N GLN A 31 2.18 5.29 2.67
CA GLN A 31 1.64 4.94 3.97
C GLN A 31 1.64 3.42 4.20
N LEU A 32 1.16 2.61 3.24
CA LEU A 32 1.19 1.14 3.40
C LEU A 32 2.62 0.60 3.35
N MET A 33 3.50 1.21 2.55
CA MET A 33 4.91 0.84 2.54
C MET A 33 5.56 1.05 3.91
N TYR A 34 5.22 2.14 4.59
CA TYR A 34 5.69 2.43 5.94
C TYR A 34 5.06 1.50 6.99
N GLU A 35 3.74 1.27 6.94
CA GLU A 35 3.01 0.43 7.89
C GLU A 35 3.44 -1.04 7.87
N LEU A 36 4.00 -1.51 6.74
CA LEU A 36 4.45 -2.89 6.52
C LEU A 36 5.98 -2.99 6.30
N ARG A 37 6.74 -1.96 6.70
CA ARG A 37 8.19 -1.88 6.46
C ARG A 37 9.04 -2.96 7.14
N ASP A 38 8.51 -3.58 8.17
CA ASP A 38 9.13 -4.69 8.91
C ASP A 38 8.97 -6.04 8.21
N ILE A 39 8.12 -6.12 7.18
CA ILE A 39 7.99 -7.28 6.28
C ILE A 39 8.65 -6.97 4.93
N GLY A 40 8.49 -5.73 4.46
CA GLY A 40 9.00 -5.30 3.16
C GLY A 40 8.14 -5.78 1.98
N PHE A 41 8.55 -5.38 0.78
CA PHE A 41 7.79 -5.59 -0.44
C PHE A 41 8.65 -6.31 -1.48
N SER A 42 8.04 -7.09 -2.36
CA SER A 42 8.66 -7.61 -3.58
C SER A 42 8.67 -6.52 -4.66
N THR A 43 7.50 -5.92 -4.87
CA THR A 43 7.21 -4.87 -5.85
C THR A 43 6.07 -3.97 -5.33
N ALA A 44 6.20 -2.66 -5.53
CA ALA A 44 5.15 -1.68 -5.24
C ALA A 44 4.92 -0.82 -6.49
N VAL A 45 3.67 -0.71 -6.94
CA VAL A 45 3.27 0.00 -8.16
C VAL A 45 2.17 1.01 -7.84
N GLY A 46 2.44 2.29 -8.10
CA GLY A 46 1.40 3.32 -8.17
C GLY A 46 0.88 3.42 -9.60
N ILE A 47 -0.38 3.02 -9.84
CA ILE A 47 -1.00 3.02 -11.18
C ILE A 47 -1.73 4.34 -11.51
N GLY A 48 -1.89 5.23 -10.52
CA GLY A 48 -2.59 6.50 -10.66
C GLY A 48 -4.12 6.37 -10.63
N GLY A 49 -4.80 7.48 -10.35
CA GLY A 49 -6.27 7.58 -10.29
C GLY A 49 -6.91 8.20 -11.53
N ASP A 50 -6.12 8.47 -12.57
CA ASP A 50 -6.59 9.09 -13.81
C ASP A 50 -7.48 8.13 -14.62
N PRO A 51 -8.37 8.62 -15.49
CA PRO A 51 -9.23 7.76 -16.31
C PRO A 51 -8.47 7.00 -17.40
N VAL A 52 -7.30 7.48 -17.81
CA VAL A 52 -6.41 6.82 -18.78
C VAL A 52 -5.16 6.37 -18.06
N ILE A 53 -5.03 5.07 -17.86
CA ILE A 53 -3.91 4.44 -17.14
C ILE A 53 -3.16 3.47 -18.05
N GLY A 54 -1.85 3.35 -17.82
CA GLY A 54 -1.02 2.38 -18.54
C GLY A 54 -1.12 0.96 -17.96
N THR A 55 -1.17 0.84 -16.63
CA THR A 55 -1.26 -0.43 -15.90
C THR A 55 -2.51 -0.43 -15.06
N THR A 56 -3.30 -1.50 -15.11
CA THR A 56 -4.52 -1.66 -14.32
C THR A 56 -4.26 -2.46 -13.03
N HIS A 57 -5.24 -2.49 -12.12
CA HIS A 57 -5.22 -3.41 -10.99
C HIS A 57 -5.08 -4.88 -11.43
N ILE A 58 -5.76 -5.28 -12.52
CA ILE A 58 -5.74 -6.65 -13.03
C ILE A 58 -4.34 -7.01 -13.56
N ASP A 59 -3.70 -6.11 -14.29
CA ASP A 59 -2.35 -6.34 -14.81
C ASP A 59 -1.35 -6.54 -13.65
N ALA A 60 -1.46 -5.71 -12.60
CA ALA A 60 -0.61 -5.86 -11.42
C ALA A 60 -0.92 -7.13 -10.63
N LEU A 61 -2.20 -7.50 -10.48
CA LEU A 61 -2.63 -8.74 -9.83
C LEU A 61 -2.06 -9.96 -10.55
N GLN A 62 -2.11 -9.99 -11.88
CA GLN A 62 -1.52 -11.06 -12.67
C GLN A 62 0.00 -11.10 -12.50
N ALA A 63 0.68 -9.96 -12.61
CA ALA A 63 2.13 -9.90 -12.43
C ALA A 63 2.56 -10.38 -11.03
N PHE A 64 1.81 -10.02 -9.98
CA PHE A 64 2.07 -10.50 -8.62
C PHE A 64 1.73 -11.97 -8.43
N GLN A 65 0.68 -12.49 -9.08
CA GLN A 65 0.35 -13.91 -9.07
C GLN A 65 1.48 -14.73 -9.68
N ASP A 66 2.07 -14.25 -10.77
CA ASP A 66 3.15 -14.94 -11.49
C ASP A 66 4.54 -14.78 -10.85
N ASP A 67 4.73 -13.75 -10.00
CA ASP A 67 6.01 -13.48 -9.36
C ASP A 67 6.28 -14.41 -8.16
N PRO A 68 7.29 -15.31 -8.21
CA PRO A 68 7.65 -16.16 -7.07
C PRO A 68 8.24 -15.37 -5.88
N GLY A 69 8.63 -14.11 -6.08
CA GLY A 69 9.03 -13.17 -5.04
C GLY A 69 7.87 -12.67 -4.18
N THR A 70 6.63 -12.79 -4.67
CA THR A 70 5.42 -12.29 -4.01
C THR A 70 4.62 -13.43 -3.41
N ASP A 71 4.36 -13.38 -2.10
CA ASP A 71 3.51 -14.36 -1.39
C ASP A 71 2.09 -13.85 -1.16
N ALA A 72 1.93 -12.54 -1.05
CA ALA A 72 0.64 -11.92 -0.81
C ALA A 72 0.55 -10.50 -1.36
N ILE A 73 -0.68 -10.04 -1.58
CA ILE A 73 -0.96 -8.82 -2.34
C ILE A 73 -1.76 -7.83 -1.51
N VAL A 74 -1.32 -6.57 -1.49
CA VAL A 74 -2.09 -5.42 -1.01
C VAL A 74 -2.63 -4.66 -2.22
N MET A 75 -3.95 -4.52 -2.28
CA MET A 75 -4.62 -3.72 -3.32
C MET A 75 -5.25 -2.46 -2.71
N ILE A 76 -4.82 -1.28 -3.16
CA ILE A 76 -5.45 -0.01 -2.78
C ILE A 76 -6.25 0.52 -3.96
N GLY A 77 -7.56 0.59 -3.76
CA GLY A 77 -8.52 1.20 -4.67
C GLY A 77 -9.04 2.55 -4.17
N GLU A 78 -9.93 3.13 -4.95
CA GLU A 78 -10.61 4.38 -4.63
C GLU A 78 -12.04 4.37 -5.19
N ILE A 79 -12.92 5.20 -4.65
CA ILE A 79 -14.22 5.48 -5.26
C ILE A 79 -14.12 5.90 -6.74
N GLY A 80 -15.21 5.71 -7.47
CA GLY A 80 -15.37 6.08 -8.88
C GLY A 80 -14.94 4.97 -9.85
N GLY A 81 -15.72 4.79 -10.91
CA GLY A 81 -15.58 3.67 -11.85
C GLY A 81 -15.78 2.30 -11.17
N ASP A 82 -15.43 1.24 -11.89
CA ASP A 82 -15.71 -0.17 -11.58
C ASP A 82 -14.45 -1.05 -11.54
N ALA A 83 -13.26 -0.45 -11.44
CA ALA A 83 -11.99 -1.16 -11.57
C ALA A 83 -11.80 -2.22 -10.48
N GLU A 84 -12.20 -1.92 -9.25
CA GLU A 84 -12.09 -2.77 -8.07
C GLU A 84 -13.10 -3.93 -8.13
N GLU A 85 -14.29 -3.70 -8.68
CA GLU A 85 -15.29 -4.74 -8.93
C GLU A 85 -14.81 -5.71 -10.02
N ARG A 86 -14.21 -5.20 -11.10
CA ARG A 86 -13.57 -6.05 -12.11
C ARG A 86 -12.37 -6.81 -11.54
N ALA A 87 -11.58 -6.17 -10.67
CA ALA A 87 -10.48 -6.82 -9.97
C ALA A 87 -11.00 -7.94 -9.06
N ALA A 88 -12.14 -7.77 -8.37
CA ALA A 88 -12.76 -8.82 -7.57
C ALA A 88 -13.12 -10.05 -8.43
N ALA A 89 -13.77 -9.84 -9.58
CA ALA A 89 -14.09 -10.93 -10.51
C ALA A 89 -12.82 -11.63 -11.05
N TYR A 90 -11.74 -10.88 -11.26
CA TYR A 90 -10.47 -11.45 -11.68
C TYR A 90 -9.81 -12.29 -10.57
N ILE A 91 -9.81 -11.78 -9.33
CA ILE A 91 -9.25 -12.44 -8.16
C ILE A 91 -9.92 -13.80 -7.96
N GLU A 92 -11.25 -13.86 -8.02
CA GLU A 92 -12.03 -15.09 -7.86
C GLU A 92 -11.60 -16.19 -8.84
N GLN A 93 -11.22 -15.82 -10.05
CA GLN A 93 -10.95 -16.77 -11.14
C GLN A 93 -9.46 -17.12 -11.30
N HIS A 94 -8.55 -16.20 -10.94
CA HIS A 94 -7.14 -16.30 -11.35
C HIS A 94 -6.12 -16.12 -10.23
N VAL A 95 -6.50 -15.54 -9.08
CA VAL A 95 -5.54 -15.20 -8.03
C VAL A 95 -5.68 -16.17 -6.87
N THR A 96 -4.61 -16.91 -6.59
CA THR A 96 -4.57 -17.89 -5.49
C THR A 96 -3.80 -17.37 -4.28
N LYS A 97 -2.97 -16.34 -4.46
CA LYS A 97 -2.25 -15.68 -3.37
C LYS A 97 -3.22 -14.86 -2.51
N PRO A 98 -3.03 -14.78 -1.18
CA PRO A 98 -3.88 -13.95 -0.34
C PRO A 98 -3.87 -12.49 -0.78
N VAL A 99 -5.06 -11.92 -0.95
CA VAL A 99 -5.24 -10.50 -1.24
C VAL A 99 -5.93 -9.83 -0.06
N VAL A 100 -5.40 -8.68 0.37
CA VAL A 100 -6.08 -7.74 1.26
C VAL A 100 -6.23 -6.40 0.56
N ALA A 101 -7.28 -5.66 0.89
CA ALA A 101 -7.55 -4.41 0.21
C ALA A 101 -7.87 -3.24 1.15
N TYR A 102 -7.74 -2.05 0.58
CA TYR A 102 -8.26 -0.80 1.12
C TYR A 102 -8.95 -0.04 -0.01
N VAL A 103 -10.13 0.53 0.24
CA VAL A 103 -10.79 1.42 -0.73
C VAL A 103 -10.89 2.81 -0.11
N ALA A 104 -10.18 3.78 -0.70
CA ALA A 104 -10.26 5.16 -0.25
C ALA A 104 -11.65 5.76 -0.54
N GLY A 105 -12.12 6.65 0.34
CA GLY A 105 -13.37 7.39 0.16
C GLY A 105 -14.60 6.85 0.91
N PHE A 106 -14.43 6.04 1.96
CA PHE A 106 -15.54 5.60 2.83
C PHE A 106 -16.35 6.75 3.48
N THR A 107 -15.75 7.93 3.61
CA THR A 107 -16.39 9.13 4.17
C THR A 107 -16.81 10.13 3.09
N ALA A 108 -16.74 9.75 1.82
CA ALA A 108 -17.11 10.64 0.72
C ALA A 108 -18.63 10.86 0.73
N PRO A 109 -19.10 12.13 0.69
CA PRO A 109 -20.51 12.42 0.57
C PRO A 109 -21.03 12.06 -0.82
N GLU A 110 -22.28 11.61 -0.90
CA GLU A 110 -22.92 11.29 -2.17
C GLU A 110 -22.96 12.50 -3.12
N GLY A 111 -22.78 12.24 -4.42
CA GLY A 111 -22.89 13.26 -5.46
C GLY A 111 -21.73 14.27 -5.54
N LYS A 112 -20.60 14.03 -4.84
CA LYS A 112 -19.40 14.86 -4.96
C LYS A 112 -18.25 14.13 -5.67
N THR A 113 -17.60 14.85 -6.57
CA THR A 113 -16.31 14.46 -7.16
C THR A 113 -15.19 14.69 -6.15
N MET A 114 -14.37 13.67 -5.87
CA MET A 114 -13.18 13.79 -5.04
C MET A 114 -11.93 14.02 -5.91
N GLY A 115 -10.81 14.43 -5.31
CA GLY A 115 -9.68 15.11 -5.96
C GLY A 115 -8.92 14.38 -7.08
N HIS A 116 -9.21 13.11 -7.39
CA HIS A 116 -8.68 12.44 -8.58
C HIS A 116 -9.68 12.55 -9.75
N ALA A 117 -9.17 12.86 -10.95
CA ALA A 117 -9.98 13.19 -12.13
C ALA A 117 -10.97 12.08 -12.58
N GLY A 118 -10.86 10.85 -12.05
CA GLY A 118 -11.76 9.73 -12.32
C GLY A 118 -12.81 9.41 -11.24
N ALA A 119 -12.86 10.13 -10.11
CA ALA A 119 -13.74 9.82 -8.99
C ALA A 119 -15.19 10.32 -9.22
N ILE A 120 -15.88 9.79 -10.23
CA ILE A 120 -17.31 10.02 -10.45
C ILE A 120 -18.09 8.85 -9.85
N VAL A 121 -18.91 9.14 -8.84
CA VAL A 121 -19.83 8.17 -8.22
C VAL A 121 -21.24 8.44 -8.76
N SER A 122 -21.85 7.44 -9.40
CA SER A 122 -23.21 7.54 -9.98
C SER A 122 -24.14 6.51 -9.33
N GLY A 123 -25.07 6.98 -8.51
CA GLY A 123 -25.95 6.09 -7.73
C GLY A 123 -25.14 5.22 -6.76
N SER A 124 -25.42 3.91 -6.71
CA SER A 124 -24.69 2.95 -5.88
C SER A 124 -23.36 2.47 -6.48
N ALA A 125 -23.16 2.66 -7.79
CA ALA A 125 -21.97 2.23 -8.51
C ALA A 125 -20.79 3.16 -8.27
N GLY A 126 -19.61 2.57 -8.03
CA GLY A 126 -18.39 3.33 -7.75
C GLY A 126 -18.25 3.83 -6.30
N THR A 127 -19.18 3.50 -5.40
CA THR A 127 -19.06 3.83 -3.97
C THR A 127 -17.99 2.96 -3.29
N ALA A 128 -17.33 3.49 -2.25
CA ALA A 128 -16.34 2.72 -1.50
C ALA A 128 -16.97 1.48 -0.85
N GLN A 129 -18.23 1.60 -0.42
CA GLN A 129 -18.99 0.52 0.18
C GLN A 129 -19.33 -0.58 -0.85
N GLY A 130 -19.82 -0.22 -2.04
CA GLY A 130 -20.11 -1.22 -3.08
C GLY A 130 -18.85 -1.96 -3.54
N LYS A 131 -17.72 -1.25 -3.67
CA LYS A 131 -16.41 -1.85 -3.99
C LYS A 131 -15.93 -2.80 -2.90
N LYS A 132 -16.08 -2.40 -1.64
CA LYS A 132 -15.79 -3.25 -0.49
C LYS A 132 -16.60 -4.54 -0.54
N GLU A 133 -17.92 -4.45 -0.77
CA GLU A 133 -18.81 -5.61 -0.83
C GLU A 133 -18.44 -6.56 -1.98
N ALA A 134 -18.09 -6.02 -3.15
CA ALA A 134 -17.64 -6.83 -4.29
C ALA A 134 -16.36 -7.62 -3.96
N LEU A 135 -15.40 -6.99 -3.29
CA LEU A 135 -14.14 -7.63 -2.87
C LEU A 135 -14.34 -8.66 -1.76
N GLU A 136 -15.13 -8.34 -0.73
CA GLU A 136 -15.40 -9.27 0.37
C GLU A 136 -16.16 -10.51 -0.09
N LYS A 137 -17.02 -10.38 -1.11
CA LYS A 137 -17.76 -11.50 -1.70
C LYS A 137 -16.83 -12.59 -2.27
N VAL A 138 -15.64 -12.21 -2.74
CA VAL A 138 -14.63 -13.14 -3.30
C VAL A 138 -13.53 -13.49 -2.30
N GLY A 139 -13.73 -13.21 -1.00
CA GLY A 139 -12.81 -13.58 0.07
C GLY A 139 -11.70 -12.57 0.37
N VAL A 140 -11.66 -11.42 -0.29
CA VAL A 140 -10.70 -10.35 0.00
C VAL A 140 -11.11 -9.63 1.27
N ARG A 141 -10.22 -9.56 2.26
CA ARG A 141 -10.48 -8.77 3.47
C ARG A 141 -10.18 -7.29 3.21
N VAL A 142 -11.17 -6.43 3.45
CA VAL A 142 -11.08 -4.99 3.15
C VAL A 142 -11.01 -4.17 4.44
N GLY A 143 -9.85 -3.57 4.70
CA GLY A 143 -9.67 -2.66 5.82
C GLY A 143 -10.39 -1.32 5.59
N ARG A 144 -10.74 -0.62 6.67
CA ARG A 144 -11.31 0.73 6.64
C ARG A 144 -10.26 1.82 6.72
N THR A 145 -9.03 1.46 7.10
CA THR A 145 -7.88 2.36 7.22
C THR A 145 -6.60 1.66 6.75
N PRO A 146 -5.58 2.42 6.31
CA PRO A 146 -4.25 1.89 6.03
C PRO A 146 -3.69 0.97 7.11
N SER A 147 -3.74 1.39 8.38
CA SER A 147 -3.22 0.60 9.50
C SER A 147 -4.04 -0.67 9.77
N GLU A 148 -5.35 -0.65 9.52
CA GLU A 148 -6.18 -1.86 9.57
C GLU A 148 -5.84 -2.83 8.45
N THR A 149 -5.67 -2.33 7.22
CA THR A 149 -5.23 -3.14 6.08
C THR A 149 -3.87 -3.76 6.34
N ALA A 150 -2.93 -3.04 6.95
CA ALA A 150 -1.64 -3.59 7.37
C ALA A 150 -1.81 -4.74 8.39
N ARG A 151 -2.69 -4.59 9.40
CA ARG A 151 -2.99 -5.69 10.34
C ARG A 151 -3.57 -6.91 9.64
N LEU A 152 -4.52 -6.71 8.71
CA LEU A 152 -5.09 -7.80 7.91
C LEU A 152 -4.01 -8.52 7.10
N MET A 153 -3.06 -7.76 6.53
CA MET A 153 -1.93 -8.32 5.79
C MET A 153 -1.05 -9.20 6.69
N ARG A 154 -0.66 -8.69 7.87
CA ARG A 154 0.11 -9.48 8.85
C ARG A 154 -0.59 -10.78 9.20
N SER A 155 -1.90 -10.75 9.43
CA SER A 155 -2.67 -11.97 9.69
C SER A 155 -2.70 -12.93 8.50
N ALA A 156 -2.73 -12.44 7.26
CA ALA A 156 -2.68 -13.31 6.08
C ALA A 156 -1.30 -13.99 5.93
N LEU A 157 -0.22 -13.24 6.15
CA LEU A 157 1.13 -13.78 6.10
C LEU A 157 1.40 -14.78 7.23
N ALA A 158 0.93 -14.51 8.44
CA ALA A 158 1.02 -15.44 9.56
C ALA A 158 0.34 -16.79 9.26
N GLN A 159 -0.79 -16.78 8.52
CA GLN A 159 -1.46 -18.02 8.07
C GLN A 159 -0.63 -18.81 7.04
N LEU A 160 0.30 -18.15 6.33
CA LEU A 160 1.27 -18.78 5.45
C LEU A 160 2.57 -19.18 6.17
N GLY A 161 2.69 -18.92 7.48
CA GLY A 161 3.93 -19.13 8.24
C GLY A 161 5.02 -18.09 7.97
N ILE A 162 4.67 -16.94 7.40
CA ILE A 162 5.57 -15.82 7.13
C ILE A 162 5.36 -14.79 8.24
N GLU A 163 6.36 -14.61 9.09
CA GLU A 163 6.34 -13.60 10.15
C GLU A 163 7.22 -12.40 9.78
N ALA A 164 6.89 -11.24 10.34
CA ALA A 164 7.78 -10.08 10.25
C ALA A 164 9.08 -10.40 10.99
N GLU A 165 10.23 -9.94 10.47
CA GLU A 165 11.47 -10.03 11.23
C GLU A 165 11.31 -9.16 12.49
N THR A 166 11.18 -9.81 13.65
CA THR A 166 11.28 -9.14 14.93
C THR A 166 12.72 -8.68 15.06
N GLY A 167 12.96 -7.38 14.94
CA GLY A 167 14.27 -6.78 15.16
C GLY A 167 14.76 -7.04 16.59
N ALA A 168 15.35 -8.20 16.84
CA ALA A 168 16.17 -8.50 18.00
C ALA A 168 17.62 -8.56 17.53
N GLY A 169 18.37 -7.47 17.70
CA GLY A 169 19.78 -7.46 17.31
C GLY A 169 20.49 -6.12 17.40
N THR A 170 20.69 -5.59 18.60
CA THR A 170 21.99 -5.00 18.96
C THR A 170 22.28 -5.31 20.43
N GLY A 171 22.83 -6.51 20.67
CA GLY A 171 23.71 -6.72 21.81
C GLY A 171 24.98 -5.93 21.54
N ALA A 172 25.12 -4.76 22.16
CA ALA A 172 26.36 -4.02 22.20
C ALA A 172 27.05 -4.32 23.54
N GLU A 173 27.97 -5.29 23.54
CA GLU A 173 29.03 -5.37 24.54
C GLU A 173 30.36 -4.89 23.93
N THR A 174 30.76 -3.73 24.44
CA THR A 174 32.14 -3.32 24.79
C THR A 174 33.24 -3.35 23.73
N GLY A 175 33.64 -2.14 23.30
CA GLY A 175 34.95 -1.83 22.77
C GLY A 175 35.21 -0.33 22.87
N ALA A 176 35.91 0.08 23.92
CA ALA A 176 36.22 1.47 24.24
C ALA A 176 37.05 2.18 23.15
N GLY A 177 36.76 3.48 22.95
CA GLY A 177 37.57 4.38 22.12
C GLY A 177 36.97 5.78 22.14
N ALA A 178 37.39 6.57 23.11
CA ALA A 178 36.99 7.96 23.29
C ALA A 178 37.37 8.84 22.09
N ASP A 179 36.49 9.75 21.68
CA ASP A 179 36.85 11.17 21.58
C ASP A 179 35.60 12.05 21.65
N ALA A 180 35.75 13.15 22.37
CA ALA A 180 34.71 14.09 22.74
C ALA A 180 34.59 15.20 21.69
N GLY A 181 33.38 15.44 21.20
CA GLY A 181 33.07 16.59 20.34
C GLY A 181 31.63 17.04 20.52
N LYS A 182 31.35 17.75 21.62
CA LYS A 182 30.09 18.47 21.80
C LYS A 182 30.01 19.63 20.81
N ALA A 183 28.97 19.67 19.99
CA ALA A 183 28.44 20.92 19.44
C ALA A 183 26.90 20.84 19.35
N SER A 184 26.28 21.56 20.28
CA SER A 184 24.88 21.99 20.25
C SER A 184 24.68 22.96 19.08
N LEU A 185 23.49 22.97 18.46
CA LEU A 185 22.75 24.20 18.20
C LEU A 185 21.32 23.92 17.72
N ALA A 186 20.38 24.40 18.53
CA ALA A 186 18.97 24.56 18.22
C ALA A 186 18.74 25.79 17.31
N ALA A 187 17.65 25.71 16.55
CA ALA A 187 16.72 26.75 16.10
C ALA A 187 17.22 28.19 15.87
N VAL A 188 16.90 28.74 14.68
CA VAL A 188 16.16 30.00 14.45
C VAL A 188 16.18 30.31 12.94
N ALA A 189 15.01 30.60 12.36
CA ALA A 189 14.83 31.72 11.43
C ALA A 189 13.35 31.88 11.05
N SER A 190 12.67 32.71 11.83
CA SER A 190 11.44 33.43 11.51
C SER A 190 11.75 34.69 10.70
N GLY A 191 10.84 35.05 9.78
CA GLY A 191 10.69 36.39 9.15
C GLY A 191 11.53 36.57 7.87
N GLU A 192 11.14 37.35 6.86
CA GLU A 192 9.96 38.17 6.58
C GLU A 192 10.04 38.47 5.05
N ALA A 193 8.91 38.73 4.40
CA ALA A 193 8.83 39.09 2.99
C ALA A 193 9.18 40.57 2.74
N PRO A 194 9.60 40.94 1.52
CA PRO A 194 9.20 42.18 0.86
C PRO A 194 7.99 41.99 -0.06
#